data_AF-A0A968SXK3-F1
#
_entry.id   AF-A0A968SXK3-F1
#
_cell.length_a   1.000
_cell.length_b   1.000
_cell.length_c   1.000
_cell.angle_alpha   90.00
_cell.angle_beta   90.00
_cell.angle_gamma   90.00
#
_symmetry.space_group_name_H-M   'P 1'
#
loop_
_entity.id
_entity.type
_entity.pdbx_description
1 polymer ?
#
loop_
_entity_poly.entity_id
_entity_poly.type
_entity_poly.pdbx_seq_one_letter_code
_entity_poly.pdbx_strand_id
1 'polypeptide(L)'
;MSKTVEELFQDAIKRYEDGESHRDLIPVFTSICQQAPKFAAAWTCLSWLHLLNGQSELALKAAQTAVKLDPVDAQPRVNLTLAMLEGGKKGVRQQVEIIKQILIRDEEQVEVVRSNLADGQGRRPDWKHLEKLQSWLGE
;
A
#
# COMPACT_ATOMS: atom_id res chain seq x y z
N MET A 1 7.73 -29.46 -7.91
CA MET A 1 7.51 -28.74 -6.64
C MET A 1 6.61 -27.55 -6.95
N SER A 2 5.54 -27.34 -6.18
CA SER A 2 4.78 -26.07 -6.25
C SER A 2 5.58 -24.99 -5.54
N LYS A 3 5.54 -23.74 -6.02
CA LYS A 3 6.16 -22.60 -5.34
C LYS A 3 5.51 -22.37 -3.97
N THR A 4 6.26 -21.90 -2.98
CA THR A 4 5.72 -21.45 -1.69
C THR A 4 5.01 -20.10 -1.85
N VAL A 5 4.22 -19.69 -0.85
CA VAL A 5 3.55 -18.38 -0.89
C VAL A 5 4.57 -17.24 -0.87
N GLU A 6 5.67 -17.41 -0.15
CA GLU A 6 6.78 -16.46 -0.11
C GLU A 6 7.46 -16.33 -1.47
N GLU A 7 7.73 -17.45 -2.15
CA GLU A 7 8.29 -17.43 -3.51
C GLU A 7 7.35 -16.76 -4.51
N LEU A 8 6.04 -17.06 -4.44
CA LEU A 8 5.03 -16.40 -5.26
C LEU A 8 4.96 -14.89 -5.02
N PHE A 9 5.09 -14.46 -3.77
CA PHE A 9 5.12 -13.05 -3.40
C PHE A 9 6.37 -12.36 -3.94
N GLN A 10 7.56 -12.93 -3.77
CA GLN A 10 8.79 -12.36 -4.30
C GLN A 10 8.76 -12.24 -5.83
N ASP A 11 8.23 -13.25 -6.53
CA ASP A 11 8.03 -13.18 -7.98
C ASP A 11 7.05 -12.06 -8.37
N ALA A 12 5.96 -11.89 -7.61
CA ALA A 12 4.97 -10.85 -7.88
C ALA A 12 5.53 -9.43 -7.64
N ILE A 13 6.37 -9.25 -6.62
CA ILE A 13 7.10 -8.00 -6.37
C ILE A 13 8.05 -7.70 -7.52
N LYS A 14 8.85 -8.68 -7.95
CA LYS A 14 9.75 -8.49 -9.09
C LYS A 14 9.01 -8.08 -10.36
N ARG A 15 7.87 -8.74 -10.65
CA ARG A 15 7.01 -8.38 -11.79
C ARG A 15 6.48 -6.95 -11.70
N TYR A 16 6.14 -6.48 -10.50
CA TYR A 16 5.75 -5.10 -10.26
C TYR A 16 6.90 -4.10 -10.56
N GLU A 17 8.11 -4.41 -10.10
CA GLU A 17 9.33 -3.64 -10.35
C GLU A 17 9.69 -3.61 -11.85
N ASP A 18 9.53 -4.74 -12.55
CA ASP A 18 9.72 -4.89 -13.99
C ASP A 18 8.65 -4.14 -14.83
N GLY A 19 7.67 -3.51 -14.18
CA GLY A 19 6.68 -2.64 -14.81
C GLY A 19 5.42 -3.37 -15.29
N GLU A 20 5.15 -4.59 -14.81
CA GLU A 20 3.90 -5.26 -15.12
C GLU A 20 2.69 -4.44 -14.64
N SER A 21 1.62 -4.46 -15.45
CA SER A 21 0.40 -3.73 -15.16
C SER A 21 -0.19 -4.09 -13.81
N HIS A 22 -0.58 -3.09 -13.03
CA HIS A 22 -1.27 -3.30 -11.76
C HIS A 22 -2.55 -4.13 -11.92
N ARG A 23 -3.21 -4.10 -13.09
CA ARG A 23 -4.40 -4.92 -13.38
C ARG A 23 -4.10 -6.40 -13.42
N ASP A 24 -2.94 -6.77 -13.97
CA ASP A 24 -2.52 -8.16 -14.10
C ASP A 24 -1.97 -8.72 -12.78
N LEU A 25 -1.43 -7.84 -11.93
CA LEU A 25 -0.91 -8.21 -10.61
C LEU A 25 -2.00 -8.32 -9.52
N ILE A 26 -3.12 -7.60 -9.63
CA ILE A 26 -4.25 -7.73 -8.69
C ILE A 26 -4.69 -9.18 -8.47
N PRO A 27 -4.98 -10.01 -9.51
CA PRO A 27 -5.38 -11.41 -9.27
C PRO A 27 -4.26 -12.25 -8.65
N VAL A 28 -2.99 -11.94 -8.92
CA VAL A 28 -1.83 -12.63 -8.32
C VAL A 28 -1.77 -12.35 -6.82
N PHE A 29 -1.77 -11.08 -6.42
CA PHE A 29 -1.77 -10.70 -5.01
C PHE A 29 -3.05 -11.12 -4.28
N THR A 30 -4.19 -11.13 -4.98
CA THR A 30 -5.44 -11.69 -4.43
C THR A 30 -5.28 -13.16 -4.07
N SER A 31 -4.67 -13.96 -4.96
CA SER A 31 -4.41 -15.37 -4.69
C SER A 31 -3.45 -15.58 -3.53
N ILE A 32 -2.38 -14.77 -3.45
CA ILE A 32 -1.41 -14.81 -2.33
C ILE A 32 -2.13 -14.52 -1.01
N CYS A 33 -2.96 -13.47 -0.95
CA CYS A 33 -3.76 -13.13 0.23
C CYS A 33 -4.76 -14.23 0.62
N GLN A 34 -5.34 -14.94 -0.35
CA GLN A 34 -6.24 -16.08 -0.08
C GLN A 34 -5.48 -17.28 0.49
N GLN A 35 -4.28 -17.56 -0.01
CA GLN A 35 -3.44 -18.67 0.44
C GLN A 35 -2.79 -18.39 1.80
N ALA A 36 -2.39 -17.14 2.06
CA ALA A 36 -1.83 -16.69 3.34
C ALA A 36 -2.57 -15.45 3.88
N PRO A 37 -3.76 -15.61 4.48
CA PRO A 37 -4.56 -14.49 4.99
C PRO A 37 -3.90 -13.65 6.08
N LYS A 38 -2.85 -14.17 6.75
CA LYS A 38 -2.09 -13.47 7.78
C LYS A 38 -0.84 -12.75 7.24
N PHE A 39 -0.61 -12.78 5.94
CA PHE A 39 0.57 -12.17 5.34
C PHE A 39 0.35 -10.67 5.09
N ALA A 40 0.77 -9.84 6.05
CA ALA A 40 0.54 -8.39 6.03
C ALA A 40 1.06 -7.72 4.74
N ALA A 41 2.30 -8.03 4.34
CA ALA A 41 2.92 -7.43 3.16
C ALA A 41 2.12 -7.69 1.87
N ALA A 42 1.53 -8.88 1.70
CA ALA A 42 0.67 -9.18 0.55
C ALA A 42 -0.57 -8.28 0.51
N TRP A 43 -1.20 -8.03 1.67
CA TRP A 43 -2.33 -7.11 1.78
C TRP A 43 -1.92 -5.65 1.54
N THR A 44 -0.73 -5.25 1.99
CA THR A 44 -0.15 -3.93 1.71
C THR A 44 -0.01 -3.73 0.20
N CYS A 45 0.62 -4.66 -0.51
CA CYS A 45 0.76 -4.60 -1.97
C CYS A 45 -0.60 -4.64 -2.68
N LEU A 46 -1.52 -5.51 -2.28
CA LEU A 46 -2.85 -5.58 -2.90
C LEU A 46 -3.61 -4.25 -2.77
N SER A 47 -3.53 -3.61 -1.60
CA SER A 47 -4.14 -2.29 -1.39
C SER A 47 -3.52 -1.22 -2.29
N TRP A 48 -2.21 -1.24 -2.47
CA TRP A 48 -1.49 -0.32 -3.35
C TRP A 48 -1.90 -0.50 -4.81
N LEU A 49 -1.96 -1.74 -5.30
CA LEU A 49 -2.39 -2.06 -6.66
C LEU A 49 -3.84 -1.61 -6.93
N HIS A 50 -4.73 -1.77 -5.95
CA HIS A 50 -6.09 -1.25 -6.05
C HIS A 50 -6.13 0.28 -6.12
N LEU A 51 -5.27 0.99 -5.38
CA LEU A 51 -5.18 2.46 -5.47
C LEU A 51 -4.70 2.92 -6.85
N LEU A 52 -3.66 2.28 -7.38
CA LEU A 52 -3.15 2.55 -8.73
C LEU A 52 -4.23 2.31 -9.79
N ASN A 53 -5.08 1.31 -9.60
CA ASN A 53 -6.20 0.99 -10.49
C ASN A 53 -7.48 1.81 -10.21
N GLY A 54 -7.45 2.78 -9.30
CA GLY A 54 -8.60 3.63 -8.95
C GLY A 54 -9.73 2.94 -8.17
N GLN A 55 -9.46 1.78 -7.58
CA GLN A 55 -10.43 0.95 -6.87
C GLN A 55 -10.41 1.23 -5.36
N SER A 56 -10.77 2.44 -4.96
CA SER A 56 -10.62 2.95 -3.58
C SER A 56 -11.30 2.10 -2.50
N GLU A 57 -12.50 1.56 -2.75
CA GLU A 57 -13.20 0.71 -1.78
C GLU A 57 -12.52 -0.65 -1.57
N LEU A 58 -11.89 -1.22 -2.62
CA LEU A 58 -11.12 -2.46 -2.50
C LEU A 58 -9.78 -2.19 -1.80
N ALA A 59 -9.12 -1.10 -2.15
CA ALA A 59 -7.91 -0.63 -1.47
C ALA A 59 -8.16 -0.43 0.02
N LEU A 60 -9.28 0.19 0.39
CA LEU A 60 -9.65 0.45 1.78
C LEU A 60 -9.73 -0.86 2.59
N LYS A 61 -10.41 -1.88 2.05
CA LYS A 61 -10.55 -3.18 2.72
C LYS A 61 -9.20 -3.89 2.87
N ALA A 62 -8.40 -3.92 1.81
CA ALA A 62 -7.08 -4.55 1.84
C ALA A 62 -6.13 -3.84 2.82
N ALA A 63 -6.12 -2.51 2.82
CA ALA A 63 -5.30 -1.71 3.74
C ALA A 63 -5.74 -1.87 5.20
N GLN A 64 -7.04 -1.93 5.48
CA GLN A 64 -7.54 -2.23 6.82
C GLN A 64 -7.06 -3.58 7.35
N THR A 65 -7.07 -4.61 6.49
CA THR A 65 -6.53 -5.92 6.84
C THR A 65 -5.02 -5.84 7.10
N ALA A 66 -4.26 -5.17 6.23
CA ALA A 66 -2.83 -5.00 6.39
C ALA A 66 -2.46 -4.29 7.70
N VAL A 67 -3.10 -3.15 8.00
CA VAL A 67 -2.91 -2.39 9.26
C VAL A 67 -3.28 -3.21 10.51
N LYS A 68 -4.26 -4.12 10.40
CA LYS A 68 -4.62 -5.00 11.52
C LYS A 68 -3.55 -6.07 11.76
N LEU A 69 -2.93 -6.58 10.70
CA LEU A 69 -1.92 -7.62 10.78
C LEU A 69 -0.56 -7.07 11.21
N ASP A 70 -0.22 -5.88 10.73
CA ASP A 70 0.98 -5.15 11.11
C ASP A 70 0.64 -3.69 11.46
N PRO A 71 0.43 -3.38 12.75
CA PRO A 71 0.04 -2.04 13.17
C PRO A 71 1.22 -1.06 13.25
N VAL A 72 2.47 -1.53 13.17
CA VAL A 72 3.69 -0.71 13.32
C VAL A 72 4.35 -0.38 11.98
N ASP A 73 3.92 -1.01 10.89
CA ASP A 73 4.26 -0.62 9.52
C ASP A 73 3.46 0.63 9.08
N ALA A 74 4.18 1.65 8.62
CA ALA A 74 3.63 2.90 8.11
C ALA A 74 2.97 2.73 6.73
N GLN A 75 3.50 1.88 5.85
CA GLN A 75 3.04 1.76 4.47
C GLN A 75 1.56 1.35 4.33
N PRO A 76 1.02 0.33 5.02
CA PRO A 76 -0.40 0.01 4.93
C PRO A 76 -1.28 1.13 5.48
N ARG A 77 -0.79 1.96 6.41
CA ARG A 77 -1.51 3.14 6.89
C ARG A 77 -1.49 4.28 5.88
N VAL A 78 -0.39 4.47 5.14
CA VAL A 78 -0.34 5.37 3.97
C VAL A 78 -1.39 4.94 2.96
N ASN A 79 -1.42 3.66 2.60
CA ASN A 79 -2.39 3.12 1.65
C ASN A 79 -3.84 3.26 2.16
N LEU A 80 -4.08 3.02 3.45
CA LEU A 80 -5.37 3.25 4.09
C LEU A 80 -5.80 4.71 3.95
N THR A 81 -4.88 5.64 4.24
CA THR A 81 -5.13 7.08 4.18
C THR A 81 -5.46 7.55 2.77
N LEU A 82 -4.73 7.04 1.77
CA LEU A 82 -5.02 7.30 0.35
C LEU A 82 -6.38 6.74 -0.06
N ALA A 83 -6.70 5.50 0.32
CA ALA A 83 -8.00 4.89 0.02
C ALA A 83 -9.15 5.68 0.64
N MET A 84 -8.96 6.20 1.86
CA MET A 84 -9.91 7.09 2.53
C MET A 84 -10.10 8.40 1.77
N LEU A 85 -9.01 9.03 1.29
CA LEU A 85 -9.09 10.26 0.50
C LEU A 85 -9.82 10.03 -0.84
N GLU A 86 -9.42 9.01 -1.60
CA GLU A 86 -10.05 8.66 -2.89
C GLU A 86 -11.53 8.28 -2.72
N GLY A 87 -11.90 7.64 -1.60
CA GLY A 87 -13.26 7.24 -1.27
C GLY A 87 -14.08 8.28 -0.49
N GLY A 88 -13.55 9.48 -0.26
CA GLY A 88 -14.24 10.55 0.49
C GLY A 88 -14.57 10.20 1.94
N LYS A 89 -13.80 9.31 2.58
CA LYS A 89 -14.01 8.86 3.96
C LYS A 89 -13.46 9.85 4.97
N LYS A 90 -14.11 9.94 6.13
CA LYS A 90 -13.68 10.77 7.27
C LYS A 90 -12.59 10.05 8.08
N GLY A 91 -11.86 10.79 8.92
CA GLY A 91 -10.86 10.22 9.84
C GLY A 91 -9.41 10.23 9.33
N VAL A 92 -9.17 10.79 8.15
CA VAL A 92 -7.84 10.90 7.51
C VAL A 92 -6.81 11.55 8.43
N ARG A 93 -7.17 12.64 9.12
CA ARG A 93 -6.25 13.35 10.03
C ARG A 93 -5.64 12.42 11.09
N GLN A 94 -6.46 11.56 11.70
CA GLN A 94 -5.98 10.63 12.73
C GLN A 94 -4.94 9.65 12.16
N GLN A 95 -5.16 9.16 10.93
CA GLN A 95 -4.22 8.24 10.29
C GLN A 95 -2.88 8.92 9.98
N VAL A 96 -2.91 10.17 9.50
CA VAL A 96 -1.70 10.97 9.26
C VAL A 96 -0.88 11.14 10.53
N GLU A 97 -1.50 11.47 11.66
CA GLU A 97 -0.78 11.60 12.93
C GLU A 97 -0.12 10.29 13.37
N ILE A 98 -0.80 9.15 13.14
CA ILE A 98 -0.24 7.82 13.46
C ILE A 98 0.95 7.51 12.54
N ILE A 99 0.84 7.78 11.23
CA ILE A 99 1.96 7.58 10.29
C ILE A 99 3.17 8.38 10.77
N LYS A 100 3.00 9.67 11.10
CA LYS A 100 4.09 10.50 11.63
C LYS A 100 4.72 9.91 12.90
N GLN A 101 3.91 9.42 13.83
CA GLN A 101 4.42 8.80 15.05
C GLN A 101 5.22 7.52 14.80
N ILE A 102 4.83 6.73 13.78
CA ILE A 102 5.59 5.54 13.37
C ILE A 102 6.93 5.99 12.78
N LEU A 103 6.90 6.92 11.82
CA LEU A 103 8.10 7.40 11.13
C LEU A 103 9.11 8.10 12.07
N ILE A 104 8.63 8.78 13.12
CA ILE A 104 9.50 9.36 14.16
C ILE A 104 10.21 8.27 14.99
N ARG A 105 9.58 7.10 15.16
CA ARG A 105 10.12 6.00 15.97
C ARG A 105 11.02 5.07 15.17
N ASP A 106 10.81 5.01 13.86
CA ASP A 106 11.48 4.11 12.94
C ASP A 106 11.84 4.87 11.67
N GLU A 107 13.05 5.44 11.67
CA GLU A 107 13.57 6.25 10.56
C GLU A 107 13.82 5.39 9.30
N GLU A 108 13.98 4.08 9.41
CA GLU A 108 14.18 3.19 8.25
C GLU A 108 12.93 3.18 7.36
N GLN A 109 11.75 3.34 7.94
CA GLN A 109 10.50 3.39 7.19
C GLN A 109 10.29 4.70 6.41
N VAL A 110 11.00 5.78 6.76
CA VAL A 110 10.86 7.09 6.09
C VAL A 110 11.21 6.97 4.61
N GLU A 111 12.36 6.38 4.30
CA GLU A 111 12.81 6.23 2.91
C GLU A 111 11.93 5.24 2.13
N VAL A 112 11.43 4.19 2.80
CA VAL A 112 10.48 3.24 2.19
C VAL A 112 9.19 3.95 1.79
N VAL A 113 8.60 4.74 2.68
CA VAL A 113 7.37 5.50 2.40
C VAL A 113 7.61 6.53 1.31
N ARG A 114 8.72 7.29 1.38
CA ARG A 114 9.09 8.27 0.35
C ARG A 114 9.23 7.63 -1.03
N SER A 115 9.97 6.54 -1.12
CA SER A 115 10.21 5.82 -2.37
C SER A 115 8.90 5.28 -2.97
N ASN A 116 8.03 4.68 -2.15
CA ASN A 116 6.74 4.17 -2.61
C ASN A 116 5.79 5.29 -3.08
N LEU A 117 5.77 6.44 -2.39
CA LEU A 117 5.01 7.61 -2.83
C LEU A 117 5.52 8.14 -4.18
N ALA A 118 6.84 8.21 -4.37
CA ALA A 118 7.46 8.63 -5.63
C ALA A 118 7.15 7.65 -6.78
N ASP A 119 7.25 6.33 -6.55
CA ASP A 119 6.85 5.31 -7.53
C ASP A 119 5.35 5.43 -7.87
N GLY A 120 4.50 5.67 -6.88
CA GLY A 120 3.07 5.91 -7.07
C GLY A 120 2.78 7.11 -7.97
N GLN A 121 3.48 8.22 -7.75
CA GLN A 121 3.39 9.40 -8.60
C GLN A 121 3.90 9.10 -10.03
N GLY A 122 4.99 8.35 -10.16
CA GLY A 122 5.50 7.92 -11.48
C GLY A 122 4.50 7.09 -12.27
N ARG A 123 3.76 6.20 -11.59
CA ARG A 123 2.75 5.32 -12.20
C ARG A 123 1.40 6.01 -12.42
N ARG A 124 1.07 7.01 -11.60
CA ARG A 124 -0.14 7.83 -11.70
C ARG A 124 0.22 9.33 -11.51
N PRO A 125 0.67 10.03 -12.57
CA PRO A 125 1.17 11.41 -12.46
C PRO A 125 0.17 12.46 -11.99
N ASP A 126 -1.13 12.19 -12.10
CA ASP A 126 -2.20 13.14 -11.70
C ASP A 126 -2.86 12.75 -10.36
N TRP A 127 -2.10 12.12 -9.46
CA TRP A 127 -2.64 11.61 -8.19
C TRP A 127 -2.69 12.68 -7.09
N LYS A 128 -3.61 13.65 -7.22
CA LYS A 128 -3.76 14.79 -6.29
C LYS A 128 -3.86 14.43 -4.80
N HIS A 129 -4.49 13.29 -4.47
CA HIS A 129 -4.57 12.85 -3.07
C HIS A 129 -3.24 12.31 -2.54
N LEU A 130 -2.40 11.72 -3.41
CA LEU A 130 -1.04 11.32 -3.06
C LEU A 130 -0.19 12.55 -2.78
N GLU A 131 -0.18 13.54 -3.67
CA GLU A 131 0.54 14.81 -3.47
C GLU A 131 0.13 15.50 -2.16
N LYS A 132 -1.18 15.50 -1.87
CA LYS A 132 -1.71 16.07 -0.63
C LYS A 132 -1.25 15.30 0.61
N LEU A 133 -1.22 13.97 0.56
CA LEU A 133 -0.72 13.16 1.66
C LEU A 133 0.78 13.36 1.85
N GLN A 134 1.55 13.38 0.77
CA GLN A 134 2.98 13.65 0.77
C GLN A 134 3.30 14.99 1.47
N SER A 135 2.60 16.06 1.08
CA SER A 135 2.69 17.37 1.74
C SER A 135 2.36 17.33 3.23
N TRP A 136 1.39 16.51 3.66
CA TRP A 136 1.06 16.37 5.07
C TRP A 136 2.12 15.61 5.86
N LEU A 137 2.78 14.64 5.24
CA LEU A 137 3.86 13.87 5.85
C LEU A 137 5.18 14.67 5.91
N GLY A 138 5.35 15.66 5.03
CA GLY A 138 6.59 16.43 4.91
C GLY A 138 7.59 15.79 3.96
N GLU A 139 7.10 14.92 3.07
CA GLU A 139 7.87 14.23 2.02
C GLU A 139 7.74 14.93 0.66
#